data_AF-A0A8J7NG73-F1
#
_entry.id   AF-A0A8J7NG73-F1
#
_cell.length_a   1.000
_cell.length_b   1.000
_cell.length_c   1.000
_cell.angle_alpha   90.00
_cell.angle_beta   90.00
_cell.angle_gamma   90.00
#
_symmetry.space_group_name_H-M   'P 1'
#
loop_
_entity.id
_entity.type
_entity.pdbx_description
1 polymer ?
#
loop_
_entity_poly.entity_id
_entity_poly.type
_entity_poly.pdbx_seq_one_letter_code
_entity_poly.pdbx_strand_id
1 'polypeptide(L)'
;MFPSPDHPLRAVRRGRLRLWQRGRTVLLAAALAVAGLPPATAGTVLVVGDVNAARTGNLPLFTALLGGATDVLFSRSGTAIGAVWQAFRTAAGVTAVQDTQTLTETVLEGLDLLVLSAGFDKAMTYTDAEMAAATAFLSGGGRLLLVAEGQNRTAVASYNAVLSRLGTAIRFTGTRIGTSETVAVSPGDPLLAGLTSFGLSKYNTLSGGTALISGSGGPAVAVETLPDVAPVGLPGGLPLAAGALGLLLALWQRRGTGAARA
;
A
#
# COMPACT_ATOMS: atom_id res chain seq x y z
N MET A 1 1.55 64.36 39.93
CA MET A 1 0.59 64.86 40.95
C MET A 1 -0.28 63.66 41.33
N PHE A 2 -0.29 63.09 42.53
CA PHE A 2 0.56 63.11 43.72
C PHE A 2 0.53 61.65 44.25
N PRO A 3 1.53 61.23 45.05
CA PRO A 3 1.82 59.83 45.39
C PRO A 3 1.39 59.42 46.81
N SER A 4 1.36 58.09 47.06
CA SER A 4 1.67 57.40 48.34
C SER A 4 0.87 57.79 49.60
N PRO A 5 1.14 57.22 50.81
CA PRO A 5 1.59 55.89 51.27
C PRO A 5 0.62 55.36 52.39
N ASP A 6 0.71 54.19 53.05
CA ASP A 6 1.57 53.80 54.20
C ASP A 6 0.85 52.60 54.89
N HIS A 7 1.46 51.40 54.98
CA HIS A 7 1.98 50.74 56.21
C HIS A 7 0.94 50.08 57.17
N PRO A 8 1.28 49.14 58.11
CA PRO A 8 2.59 48.56 58.47
C PRO A 8 2.65 47.02 58.73
N LEU A 9 3.89 46.51 58.56
CA LEU A 9 4.70 45.61 59.42
C LEU A 9 4.08 44.67 60.48
N ARG A 10 4.52 43.39 60.45
CA ARG A 10 5.05 42.51 61.54
C ARG A 10 4.74 41.04 61.19
N ALA A 11 5.53 40.01 61.44
CA ALA A 11 6.88 39.83 61.96
C ALA A 11 7.25 38.33 61.76
N VAL A 12 8.53 38.08 61.46
CA VAL A 12 9.40 37.03 62.04
C VAL A 12 8.77 35.67 62.40
N ARG A 13 9.21 34.58 61.74
CA ARG A 13 10.04 33.53 62.38
C ARG A 13 10.54 32.46 61.41
N ARG A 14 11.86 32.28 61.48
CA ARG A 14 12.66 31.14 61.00
C ARG A 14 12.13 29.81 61.57
N GLY A 15 12.21 28.73 60.79
CA GLY A 15 12.09 27.40 61.39
C GLY A 15 11.98 26.20 60.45
N ARG A 16 13.14 25.73 59.97
CA ARG A 16 13.50 24.30 59.83
C ARG A 16 12.68 23.41 58.87
N LEU A 17 13.33 23.05 57.77
CA LEU A 17 13.63 21.66 57.38
C LEU A 17 12.58 20.60 57.78
N ARG A 18 11.74 20.19 56.82
CA ARG A 18 11.39 18.77 56.60
C ARG A 18 11.25 18.49 55.10
N LEU A 19 12.41 18.17 54.53
CA LEU A 19 12.57 17.21 53.44
C LEU A 19 11.98 15.85 53.90
N TRP A 20 11.58 14.98 52.95
CA TRP A 20 10.94 13.65 53.11
C TRP A 20 9.40 13.71 53.14
N GLN A 21 8.61 13.09 52.26
CA GLN A 21 8.80 11.96 51.35
C GLN A 21 7.87 12.15 50.15
N ARG A 22 8.44 12.30 48.96
CA ARG A 22 7.72 12.10 47.69
C ARG A 22 7.48 10.60 47.53
N GLY A 23 6.30 10.12 47.90
CA GLY A 23 5.80 8.79 47.52
C GLY A 23 5.53 8.75 46.02
N ARG A 24 6.59 8.59 45.23
CA ARG A 24 6.51 8.28 43.80
C ARG A 24 6.11 6.81 43.64
N THR A 25 4.81 6.55 43.55
CA THR A 25 4.30 5.30 43.00
C THR A 25 4.42 5.38 41.48
N VAL A 26 5.61 5.11 40.94
CA VAL A 26 5.76 4.83 39.51
C VAL A 26 5.64 3.32 39.35
N LEU A 27 4.40 2.86 39.15
CA LEU A 27 4.14 1.52 38.62
C LEU A 27 4.62 1.53 37.16
N LEU A 28 5.83 1.03 36.92
CA LEU A 28 6.32 0.74 35.57
C LEU A 28 5.64 -0.57 35.12
N ALA A 29 4.43 -0.46 34.57
CA ALA A 29 3.82 -1.55 33.83
C ALA A 29 4.54 -1.64 32.48
N ALA A 30 5.60 -2.46 32.42
CA ALA A 30 6.15 -2.93 31.16
C ALA A 30 5.17 -3.97 30.58
N ALA A 31 4.04 -3.49 30.06
CA ALA A 31 3.25 -4.28 29.13
C ALA A 31 4.09 -4.37 27.85
N LEU A 32 4.77 -5.51 27.66
CA LEU A 32 5.24 -5.92 26.33
C LEU A 32 3.98 -6.08 25.48
N ALA A 33 3.52 -4.99 24.88
CA ALA A 33 2.69 -5.07 23.70
C ALA A 33 3.57 -5.70 22.62
N VAL A 34 3.51 -7.03 22.52
CA VAL A 34 3.64 -7.67 21.22
C VAL A 34 2.47 -7.11 20.43
N ALA A 35 2.68 -5.94 19.81
CA ALA A 35 1.76 -5.40 18.83
C ALA A 35 1.63 -6.53 17.80
N GLY A 36 0.43 -7.15 17.76
CA GLY A 36 0.12 -8.11 16.74
C GLY A 36 0.40 -7.45 15.42
N LEU A 37 1.43 -7.93 14.72
CA LEU A 37 1.64 -7.54 13.34
C LEU A 37 0.29 -7.78 12.65
N PRO A 38 -0.25 -6.80 11.91
CA PRO A 38 -1.49 -7.02 11.18
C PRO A 38 -1.34 -8.30 10.35
N PRO A 39 -2.41 -9.09 10.20
CA PRO A 39 -2.36 -10.27 9.33
C PRO A 39 -1.81 -9.83 7.97
N ALA A 40 -0.80 -10.56 7.49
CA ALA A 40 -0.30 -10.35 6.13
C ALA A 40 -1.51 -10.44 5.19
N THR A 41 -1.67 -9.41 4.37
CA THR A 41 -2.76 -9.33 3.41
C THR A 41 -2.13 -9.47 2.03
N ALA A 42 -2.58 -10.46 1.27
CA ALA A 42 -2.02 -10.77 -0.02
C ALA A 42 -2.26 -9.64 -1.02
N GLY A 43 -1.20 -9.12 -1.64
CA GLY A 43 -1.31 -8.14 -2.71
C GLY A 43 -2.02 -8.72 -3.93
N THR A 44 -2.72 -7.88 -4.70
CA THR A 44 -3.42 -8.32 -5.93
C THR A 44 -2.92 -7.54 -7.14
N VAL A 45 -2.65 -8.22 -8.24
CA VAL A 45 -2.28 -7.62 -9.52
C VAL A 45 -3.32 -8.01 -10.57
N LEU A 46 -4.01 -7.03 -11.16
CA LEU A 46 -4.87 -7.19 -12.32
C LEU A 46 -4.18 -6.60 -13.56
N VAL A 47 -4.09 -7.39 -14.63
CA VAL A 47 -3.51 -6.97 -15.91
C VAL A 47 -4.58 -7.00 -16.99
N VAL A 48 -4.68 -5.90 -17.75
CA VAL A 48 -5.56 -5.76 -18.92
C VAL A 48 -4.71 -5.48 -20.14
N GLY A 49 -4.72 -6.40 -21.11
CA GLY A 49 -3.94 -6.34 -22.35
C GLY A 49 -4.54 -5.46 -23.44
N ASP A 50 -5.48 -4.58 -23.11
CA ASP A 50 -6.26 -3.77 -24.04
C ASP A 50 -6.39 -2.35 -23.47
N VAL A 51 -5.77 -1.37 -24.13
CA VAL A 51 -5.85 0.03 -23.65
C VAL A 51 -7.21 0.67 -23.93
N ASN A 52 -7.99 0.10 -24.86
CA ASN A 52 -9.34 0.51 -25.19
C ASN A 52 -10.40 -0.18 -24.30
N ALA A 53 -9.99 -1.06 -23.38
CA ALA A 53 -10.88 -1.67 -22.41
C ALA A 53 -11.44 -0.66 -21.40
N ALA A 54 -10.83 0.53 -21.27
CA ALA A 54 -11.32 1.65 -20.48
C ALA A 54 -12.55 2.32 -21.13
N ARG A 55 -13.68 1.60 -21.17
CA ARG A 55 -14.96 2.04 -21.73
C ARG A 55 -16.10 1.76 -20.76
N THR A 56 -17.22 2.48 -20.92
CA THR A 56 -18.38 2.42 -20.02
C THR A 56 -18.88 1.01 -19.75
N GLY A 57 -19.03 0.17 -20.78
CA GLY A 57 -19.52 -1.21 -20.63
C GLY A 57 -18.59 -2.14 -19.82
N ASN A 58 -17.31 -1.77 -19.68
CA ASN A 58 -16.32 -2.55 -18.96
C ASN A 58 -16.06 -2.01 -17.54
N LEU A 59 -16.63 -0.85 -17.18
CA LEU A 59 -16.43 -0.21 -15.87
C LEU A 59 -16.75 -1.13 -14.67
N PRO A 60 -17.74 -2.04 -14.70
CA PRO A 60 -17.98 -2.93 -13.56
C PRO A 60 -16.75 -3.72 -13.10
N LEU A 61 -15.89 -4.19 -14.01
CA LEU A 61 -14.63 -4.84 -13.66
C LEU A 61 -13.71 -3.90 -12.85
N PHE A 62 -13.54 -2.67 -13.34
CA PHE A 62 -12.66 -1.69 -12.71
C PHE A 62 -13.23 -1.22 -11.37
N THR A 63 -14.56 -1.06 -11.26
CA THR A 63 -15.24 -0.73 -10.00
C THR A 63 -15.15 -1.88 -9.01
N ALA A 64 -15.23 -3.14 -9.44
CA ALA A 64 -15.01 -4.29 -8.57
C ALA A 64 -13.57 -4.33 -8.05
N LEU A 65 -12.57 -4.02 -8.90
CA LEU A 65 -11.18 -3.88 -8.46
C LEU A 65 -11.00 -2.73 -7.48
N LEU A 66 -11.64 -1.58 -7.73
CA LEU A 66 -11.65 -0.45 -6.81
C LEU A 66 -12.21 -0.88 -5.44
N GLY A 67 -13.31 -1.62 -5.44
CA GLY A 67 -13.89 -2.22 -4.22
C GLY A 67 -14.04 -1.18 -3.11
N GLY A 68 -13.38 -1.42 -1.98
CA GLY A 68 -13.32 -0.49 -0.84
C GLY A 68 -12.13 0.47 -0.82
N ALA A 69 -11.38 0.63 -1.91
CA ALA A 69 -10.27 1.60 -1.98
C ALA A 69 -10.79 3.03 -1.80
N THR A 70 -10.14 3.80 -0.95
CA THR A 70 -10.34 5.25 -0.81
C THR A 70 -9.21 6.03 -1.48
N ASP A 71 -7.99 5.51 -1.50
CA ASP A 71 -6.82 6.25 -1.98
C ASP A 71 -6.18 5.57 -3.19
N VAL A 72 -6.23 6.25 -4.35
CA VAL A 72 -5.84 5.69 -5.65
C VAL A 72 -4.83 6.58 -6.34
N LEU A 73 -3.70 5.99 -6.77
CA LEU A 73 -2.68 6.68 -7.55
C LEU A 73 -2.63 6.15 -8.98
N PHE A 74 -2.80 7.04 -9.95
CA PHE A 74 -2.54 6.80 -11.37
C PHE A 74 -1.13 7.28 -11.71
N SER A 75 -0.16 6.36 -11.65
CA SER A 75 1.24 6.66 -11.91
C SER A 75 1.52 6.75 -13.40
N ARG A 76 2.00 7.92 -13.85
CA ARG A 76 2.42 8.21 -15.23
C ARG A 76 1.40 7.78 -16.28
N SER A 77 0.12 7.76 -15.89
CA SER A 77 -0.92 7.19 -16.72
C SER A 77 -1.16 8.07 -17.94
N GLY A 78 -1.32 7.46 -19.11
CA GLY A 78 -1.69 8.16 -20.32
C GLY A 78 -3.19 8.46 -20.37
N THR A 79 -3.63 9.23 -21.37
CA THR A 79 -5.06 9.48 -21.64
C THR A 79 -5.85 8.23 -22.02
N ALA A 80 -5.16 7.12 -22.33
CA ALA A 80 -5.77 5.88 -22.80
C ALA A 80 -6.76 5.25 -21.80
N ILE A 81 -6.59 5.50 -20.51
CA ILE A 81 -7.49 4.97 -19.46
C ILE A 81 -8.48 6.02 -18.92
N GLY A 82 -8.82 7.02 -19.73
CA GLY A 82 -9.62 8.19 -19.32
C GLY A 82 -10.98 7.85 -18.69
N ALA A 83 -11.69 6.81 -19.15
CA ALA A 83 -12.96 6.42 -18.55
C ALA A 83 -12.80 5.81 -17.14
N VAL A 84 -11.72 5.04 -16.92
CA VAL A 84 -11.40 4.45 -15.60
C VAL A 84 -10.99 5.56 -14.63
N TRP A 85 -10.12 6.46 -15.08
CA TRP A 85 -9.78 7.68 -14.34
C TRP A 85 -11.02 8.47 -13.93
N GLN A 86 -11.92 8.73 -14.89
CA GLN A 86 -13.16 9.45 -14.63
C GLN A 86 -14.03 8.71 -13.60
N ALA A 87 -14.21 7.41 -13.74
CA ALA A 87 -15.02 6.61 -12.83
C ALA A 87 -14.48 6.66 -11.40
N PHE A 88 -13.16 6.51 -11.22
CA PHE A 88 -12.53 6.49 -9.90
C PHE A 88 -12.56 7.86 -9.24
N ARG A 89 -12.23 8.94 -9.96
CA ARG A 89 -12.21 10.30 -9.37
C ARG A 89 -13.59 10.84 -8.98
N THR A 90 -14.66 10.28 -9.54
CA THR A 90 -16.04 10.67 -9.19
C THR A 90 -16.73 9.66 -8.28
N ALA A 91 -16.05 8.57 -7.91
CA ALA A 91 -16.60 7.61 -6.95
C ALA A 91 -16.68 8.26 -5.56
N ALA A 92 -17.80 8.05 -4.87
CA ALA A 92 -18.00 8.63 -3.56
C ALA A 92 -16.99 8.06 -2.55
N GLY A 93 -16.32 8.95 -1.80
CA GLY A 93 -15.32 8.56 -0.80
C GLY A 93 -13.96 8.18 -1.37
N VAL A 94 -13.73 8.39 -2.68
CA VAL A 94 -12.46 8.03 -3.34
C VAL A 94 -11.67 9.29 -3.69
N THR A 95 -10.43 9.34 -3.24
CA THR A 95 -9.40 10.28 -3.64
C THR A 95 -8.52 9.61 -4.70
N ALA A 96 -8.82 9.88 -5.97
CA ALA A 96 -7.97 9.45 -7.09
C ALA A 96 -7.07 10.60 -7.56
N VAL A 97 -5.76 10.37 -7.58
CA VAL A 97 -4.75 11.33 -8.05
C VAL A 97 -4.01 10.76 -9.24
N GLN A 98 -3.70 11.61 -10.22
CA GLN A 98 -2.81 11.26 -11.33
C GLN A 98 -1.53 12.07 -11.19
N ASP A 99 -0.40 11.38 -11.19
CA ASP A 99 0.90 12.01 -10.95
C ASP A 99 2.00 11.38 -11.82
N THR A 100 3.01 12.17 -12.12
CA THR A 100 4.24 11.77 -12.82
C THR A 100 5.43 11.55 -11.89
N GLN A 101 5.27 11.82 -10.59
CA GLN A 101 6.31 11.68 -9.59
C GLN A 101 6.90 10.27 -9.52
N THR A 102 8.13 10.18 -9.02
CA THR A 102 8.81 8.91 -8.77
C THR A 102 8.06 8.13 -7.70
N LEU A 103 7.83 6.84 -7.95
CA LEU A 103 7.23 5.96 -6.94
C LEU A 103 8.24 5.72 -5.81
N THR A 104 7.88 6.15 -4.61
CA THR A 104 8.64 5.91 -3.38
C THR A 104 7.72 5.33 -2.32
N GLU A 105 8.27 4.73 -1.27
CA GLU A 105 7.46 4.19 -0.16
C GLU A 105 6.55 5.27 0.44
N THR A 106 7.05 6.49 0.62
CA THR A 106 6.27 7.62 1.15
C THR A 106 5.11 8.03 0.24
N VAL A 107 5.27 7.92 -1.08
CA VAL A 107 4.20 8.22 -2.04
C VAL A 107 3.14 7.13 -2.05
N LEU A 108 3.54 5.87 -1.77
CA LEU A 108 2.65 4.73 -1.75
C LEU A 108 2.06 4.44 -0.36
N GLU A 109 2.51 5.14 0.68
CA GLU A 109 2.03 4.99 2.05
C GLU A 109 0.54 5.35 2.14
N GLY A 110 -0.26 4.43 2.68
CA GLY A 110 -1.70 4.64 2.84
C GLY A 110 -2.52 4.55 1.54
N LEU A 111 -1.89 4.29 0.39
CA LEU A 111 -2.65 3.98 -0.83
C LEU A 111 -3.33 2.62 -0.72
N ASP A 112 -4.45 2.47 -1.43
CA ASP A 112 -5.15 1.18 -1.58
C ASP A 112 -4.93 0.57 -2.96
N LEU A 113 -4.81 1.42 -3.99
CA LEU A 113 -4.73 1.00 -5.39
C LEU A 113 -3.72 1.85 -6.18
N LEU A 114 -2.77 1.16 -6.80
CA LEU A 114 -1.83 1.73 -7.76
C LEU A 114 -2.26 1.36 -9.19
N VAL A 115 -2.41 2.35 -10.06
CA VAL A 115 -2.73 2.17 -11.47
C VAL A 115 -1.52 2.53 -12.32
N LEU A 116 -1.02 1.55 -13.07
CA LEU A 116 0.01 1.71 -14.08
C LEU A 116 -0.63 1.59 -15.45
N SER A 117 -0.36 2.54 -16.35
CA SER A 117 -0.80 2.38 -17.73
C SER A 117 0.21 2.91 -18.74
N ALA A 118 0.15 2.35 -19.93
CA ALA A 118 0.87 2.84 -21.08
C ALA A 118 -0.10 2.99 -22.26
N GLY A 119 0.08 4.05 -23.05
CA GLY A 119 -0.63 4.16 -24.34
C GLY A 119 -0.19 3.05 -25.29
N PHE A 120 -0.98 2.82 -26.36
CA PHE A 120 -0.65 1.83 -27.38
C PHE A 120 0.78 1.98 -27.88
N ASP A 121 1.54 0.87 -27.88
CA ASP A 121 2.94 0.79 -28.31
C ASP A 121 3.93 1.69 -27.54
N LYS A 122 3.55 2.20 -26.37
CA LYS A 122 4.45 2.97 -25.50
C LYS A 122 5.13 2.08 -24.49
N ALA A 123 6.45 2.14 -24.42
CA ALA A 123 7.20 1.45 -23.38
C ALA A 123 6.86 2.02 -21.99
N MET A 124 6.86 1.16 -20.99
CA MET A 124 6.72 1.54 -19.59
C MET A 124 8.10 1.54 -18.95
N THR A 125 8.46 2.63 -18.27
CA THR A 125 9.79 2.77 -17.66
C THR A 125 9.65 3.16 -16.20
N TYR A 126 10.20 2.31 -15.35
CA TYR A 126 10.35 2.50 -13.92
C TYR A 126 11.75 2.04 -13.50
N THR A 127 12.35 2.78 -12.59
CA THR A 127 13.64 2.41 -12.00
C THR A 127 13.50 1.21 -11.06
N ASP A 128 14.63 0.62 -10.67
CA ASP A 128 14.63 -0.52 -9.74
C ASP A 128 14.09 -0.11 -8.37
N ALA A 129 14.41 1.10 -7.90
CA ALA A 129 13.91 1.64 -6.64
C ALA A 129 12.38 1.84 -6.66
N GLU A 130 11.82 2.33 -7.77
CA GLU A 130 10.37 2.48 -7.92
C GLU A 130 9.65 1.14 -7.90
N MET A 131 10.23 0.13 -8.55
CA MET A 131 9.66 -1.21 -8.55
C MET A 131 9.80 -1.89 -7.19
N ALA A 132 10.88 -1.65 -6.46
CA ALA A 132 11.01 -2.10 -5.08
C ALA A 132 9.91 -1.50 -4.17
N ALA A 133 9.64 -0.20 -4.31
CA ALA A 133 8.55 0.46 -3.58
C ALA A 133 7.17 -0.12 -3.96
N ALA A 134 6.90 -0.34 -5.24
CA ALA A 134 5.65 -0.95 -5.70
C ALA A 134 5.48 -2.40 -5.19
N THR A 135 6.56 -3.18 -5.15
CA THR A 135 6.56 -4.54 -4.59
C THR A 135 6.33 -4.52 -3.07
N ALA A 136 6.90 -3.56 -2.34
CA ALA A 136 6.64 -3.37 -0.92
C ALA A 136 5.17 -3.00 -0.65
N PHE A 137 4.61 -2.11 -1.45
CA PHE A 137 3.18 -1.76 -1.43
C PHE A 137 2.29 -3.00 -1.63
N LEU A 138 2.57 -3.82 -2.64
CA LEU A 138 1.85 -5.09 -2.87
C LEU A 138 2.01 -6.07 -1.71
N SER A 139 3.21 -6.17 -1.12
CA SER A 139 3.47 -7.03 0.04
C SER A 139 2.72 -6.58 1.30
N GLY A 140 2.34 -5.30 1.37
CA GLY A 140 1.49 -4.73 2.41
C GLY A 140 -0.01 -4.93 2.17
N GLY A 141 -0.42 -5.65 1.12
CA GLY A 141 -1.82 -5.88 0.76
C GLY A 141 -2.40 -4.88 -0.24
N GLY A 142 -1.55 -4.03 -0.82
CA GLY A 142 -1.95 -3.12 -1.88
C GLY A 142 -2.48 -3.84 -3.13
N ARG A 143 -3.30 -3.15 -3.91
CA ARG A 143 -3.78 -3.63 -5.22
C ARG A 143 -3.12 -2.87 -6.35
N LEU A 144 -2.86 -3.55 -7.46
CA LEU A 144 -2.28 -2.96 -8.65
C LEU A 144 -3.12 -3.28 -9.88
N LEU A 145 -3.41 -2.25 -10.67
CA LEU A 145 -3.96 -2.35 -12.01
C LEU A 145 -2.89 -2.00 -13.04
N LEU A 146 -2.60 -2.91 -13.97
CA LEU A 146 -1.78 -2.61 -15.15
C LEU A 146 -2.65 -2.66 -16.42
N VAL A 147 -2.71 -1.57 -17.16
CA VAL A 147 -3.37 -1.51 -18.48
C VAL A 147 -2.37 -1.13 -19.54
N ALA A 148 -2.09 -2.05 -20.47
CA ALA A 148 -1.15 -1.79 -21.55
C ALA A 148 -1.49 -2.65 -22.78
N GLU A 149 -1.07 -2.17 -23.95
CA GLU A 149 -1.23 -2.87 -25.21
C GLU A 149 -0.08 -2.45 -26.14
N GLY A 150 0.55 -3.41 -26.80
CA GLY A 150 1.61 -3.17 -27.76
C GLY A 150 1.72 -4.28 -28.80
N GLN A 151 2.08 -3.88 -30.01
CA GLN A 151 2.50 -4.74 -31.12
C GLN A 151 4.03 -4.75 -31.25
N ASN A 152 4.68 -3.66 -30.87
CA ASN A 152 6.13 -3.50 -30.84
C ASN A 152 6.75 -4.38 -29.73
N ARG A 153 7.81 -5.13 -30.07
CA ARG A 153 8.55 -6.01 -29.14
C ARG A 153 9.16 -5.27 -27.95
N THR A 154 9.71 -4.07 -28.13
CA THR A 154 10.25 -3.23 -27.06
C THR A 154 9.19 -2.82 -26.06
N ALA A 155 7.99 -2.46 -26.53
CA ALA A 155 6.87 -2.11 -25.65
C ALA A 155 6.44 -3.32 -24.81
N VAL A 156 6.19 -4.47 -25.47
CA VAL A 156 5.84 -5.73 -24.79
C VAL A 156 6.92 -6.17 -23.80
N ALA A 157 8.19 -6.09 -24.17
CA ALA A 157 9.31 -6.42 -23.28
C ALA A 157 9.33 -5.53 -22.04
N SER A 158 9.05 -4.23 -22.19
CA SER A 158 8.98 -3.31 -21.04
C SER A 158 7.83 -3.64 -20.08
N TYR A 159 6.67 -4.07 -20.60
CA TYR A 159 5.54 -4.49 -19.75
C TYR A 159 5.90 -5.75 -18.96
N ASN A 160 6.51 -6.73 -19.63
CA ASN A 160 6.97 -7.95 -18.97
C ASN A 160 8.10 -7.70 -17.97
N ALA A 161 8.97 -6.71 -18.21
CA ALA A 161 9.99 -6.31 -17.25
C ALA A 161 9.37 -5.73 -15.97
N VAL A 162 8.34 -4.89 -16.09
CA VAL A 162 7.57 -4.37 -14.94
C VAL A 162 6.89 -5.53 -14.20
N LEU A 163 6.13 -6.38 -14.89
CA LEU A 163 5.42 -7.52 -14.28
C LEU A 163 6.38 -8.49 -13.59
N SER A 164 7.56 -8.73 -14.17
CA SER A 164 8.57 -9.58 -13.54
C SER A 164 9.14 -8.99 -12.25
N ARG A 165 9.30 -7.66 -12.17
CA ARG A 165 9.80 -6.99 -10.96
C ARG A 165 8.76 -6.92 -9.85
N LEU A 166 7.47 -6.87 -10.22
CA LEU A 166 6.34 -6.98 -9.30
C LEU A 166 6.14 -8.40 -8.74
N GLY A 167 6.85 -9.40 -9.29
CA GLY A 167 6.79 -10.78 -8.80
C GLY A 167 5.58 -11.59 -9.24
N THR A 168 4.70 -11.05 -10.10
CA THR A 168 3.59 -11.79 -10.71
C THR A 168 4.08 -12.76 -11.77
N ALA A 169 3.35 -13.85 -12.01
CA ALA A 169 3.52 -14.77 -13.13
C ALA A 169 2.83 -14.30 -14.44
N ILE A 170 1.97 -13.28 -14.40
CA ILE A 170 1.25 -12.77 -15.57
C ILE A 170 2.23 -12.18 -16.59
N ARG A 171 2.16 -12.57 -17.86
CA ARG A 171 3.00 -12.05 -18.95
C ARG A 171 2.19 -11.76 -20.20
N PHE A 172 2.57 -10.70 -20.91
CA PHE A 172 2.20 -10.48 -22.30
C PHE A 172 2.91 -11.49 -23.18
N THR A 173 2.17 -12.24 -23.99
CA THR A 173 2.73 -13.28 -24.88
C THR A 173 3.44 -12.69 -26.10
N GLY A 174 3.16 -11.43 -26.43
CA GLY A 174 3.57 -10.77 -27.67
C GLY A 174 2.60 -11.01 -28.84
N THR A 175 1.62 -11.90 -28.70
CA THR A 175 0.52 -12.02 -29.65
C THR A 175 -0.47 -10.88 -29.43
N ARG A 176 -0.90 -10.25 -30.53
CA ARG A 176 -1.93 -9.22 -30.53
C ARG A 176 -3.06 -9.59 -31.49
N ILE A 177 -4.28 -9.55 -30.99
CA ILE A 177 -5.50 -9.76 -31.77
C ILE A 177 -5.90 -8.41 -32.36
N GLY A 178 -6.02 -8.35 -33.68
CA GLY A 178 -6.29 -7.11 -34.43
C GLY A 178 -7.78 -6.77 -34.58
N THR A 179 -8.66 -7.60 -34.04
CA THR A 179 -10.12 -7.46 -34.13
C THR A 179 -10.72 -7.05 -32.79
N SER A 180 -11.92 -6.47 -32.85
CA SER A 180 -12.74 -6.19 -31.66
C SER A 180 -13.76 -7.31 -31.49
N GLU A 181 -14.09 -7.63 -30.25
CA GLU A 181 -15.08 -8.63 -29.93
C GLU A 181 -15.77 -8.31 -28.60
N THR A 182 -16.95 -8.88 -28.39
CA THR A 182 -17.64 -8.84 -27.09
C THR A 182 -17.69 -10.26 -26.56
N VAL A 183 -17.08 -10.47 -25.41
CA VAL A 183 -16.97 -11.77 -24.76
C VAL A 183 -18.07 -11.89 -23.72
N ALA A 184 -18.81 -13.00 -23.73
CA ALA A 184 -19.74 -13.31 -22.65
C ALA A 184 -18.96 -13.64 -21.37
N VAL A 185 -19.37 -13.04 -20.26
CA VAL A 185 -18.70 -13.21 -18.97
C VAL A 185 -19.54 -14.10 -18.08
N SER A 186 -18.93 -15.14 -17.53
CA SER A 186 -19.53 -15.95 -16.48
C SER A 186 -19.11 -15.38 -15.12
N PRO A 187 -20.04 -15.12 -14.19
CA PRO A 187 -19.75 -14.49 -12.89
C PRO A 187 -19.13 -15.49 -11.90
N GLY A 188 -18.00 -16.11 -12.27
CA GLY A 188 -17.27 -17.06 -11.43
C GLY A 188 -16.27 -16.42 -10.47
N ASP A 189 -15.87 -15.17 -10.72
CA ASP A 189 -14.91 -14.41 -9.93
C ASP A 189 -15.58 -13.14 -9.35
N PRO A 190 -15.32 -12.75 -8.09
CA PRO A 190 -15.86 -11.52 -7.50
C PRO A 190 -15.56 -10.25 -8.32
N LEU A 191 -14.43 -10.19 -9.03
CA LEU A 191 -14.09 -9.07 -9.91
C LEU A 191 -14.98 -8.98 -11.15
N LEU A 192 -15.71 -10.04 -11.47
CA LEU A 192 -16.66 -10.11 -12.57
C LEU A 192 -18.11 -9.90 -12.11
N ALA A 193 -18.34 -9.59 -10.83
CA ALA A 193 -19.66 -9.35 -10.30
C ALA A 193 -20.37 -8.21 -11.05
N GLY A 194 -21.59 -8.48 -11.52
CA GLY A 194 -22.40 -7.51 -12.28
C GLY A 194 -21.98 -7.32 -13.74
N LEU A 195 -20.96 -8.04 -14.22
CA LEU A 195 -20.51 -8.00 -15.61
C LEU A 195 -21.04 -9.21 -16.39
N THR A 196 -21.90 -8.98 -17.38
CA THR A 196 -22.43 -10.06 -18.26
C THR A 196 -21.67 -10.20 -19.57
N SER A 197 -20.97 -9.14 -19.98
CA SER A 197 -20.16 -9.12 -21.19
C SER A 197 -19.02 -8.14 -21.05
N PHE A 198 -17.88 -8.43 -21.68
CA PHE A 198 -16.73 -7.55 -21.73
C PHE A 198 -16.36 -7.25 -23.18
N GLY A 199 -16.22 -5.99 -23.52
CA GLY A 199 -15.71 -5.61 -24.82
C GLY A 199 -14.19 -5.67 -24.84
N LEU A 200 -13.64 -6.30 -25.88
CA LEU A 200 -12.23 -6.19 -26.30
C LEU A 200 -12.13 -5.41 -27.62
N SER A 201 -11.12 -4.56 -27.77
CA SER A 201 -10.93 -3.70 -28.95
C SER A 201 -9.47 -3.67 -29.35
N LYS A 202 -9.03 -4.77 -29.96
CA LYS A 202 -7.63 -5.10 -30.20
C LYS A 202 -6.88 -5.27 -28.86
N TYR A 203 -6.22 -6.39 -28.69
CA TYR A 203 -5.67 -6.73 -27.38
C TYR A 203 -4.48 -7.66 -27.50
N ASN A 204 -3.56 -7.56 -26.54
CA ASN A 204 -2.55 -8.58 -26.35
C ASN A 204 -3.10 -9.75 -25.57
N THR A 205 -2.64 -10.95 -25.93
CA THR A 205 -2.93 -12.13 -25.11
C THR A 205 -1.95 -12.22 -23.94
N LEU A 206 -2.44 -12.76 -22.84
CA LEU A 206 -1.74 -12.92 -21.58
C LEU A 206 -1.58 -14.41 -21.26
N SER A 207 -0.56 -14.71 -20.46
CA SER A 207 -0.31 -16.02 -19.86
C SER A 207 0.01 -15.88 -18.38
N GLY A 208 -0.20 -16.92 -17.56
CA GLY A 208 0.00 -16.85 -16.11
C GLY A 208 -1.17 -16.18 -15.38
N GLY A 209 -1.17 -16.26 -14.05
CA GLY A 209 -2.31 -15.85 -13.23
C GLY A 209 -3.60 -16.62 -13.53
N THR A 210 -4.71 -16.09 -13.03
CA THR A 210 -6.07 -16.56 -13.32
C THR A 210 -6.67 -15.70 -14.43
N ALA A 211 -7.02 -16.30 -15.56
CA ALA A 211 -7.68 -15.59 -16.65
C ALA A 211 -9.12 -15.24 -16.25
N LEU A 212 -9.46 -13.94 -16.29
CA LEU A 212 -10.81 -13.45 -16.02
C LEU A 212 -11.62 -13.26 -17.30
N ILE A 213 -11.00 -12.72 -18.34
CA ILE A 213 -11.61 -12.51 -19.66
C ILE A 213 -10.70 -13.10 -20.72
N SER A 214 -11.25 -13.98 -21.54
CA SER A 214 -10.57 -14.59 -22.68
C SER A 214 -11.34 -14.28 -23.96
N GLY A 215 -10.69 -13.59 -24.89
CA GLY A 215 -11.21 -13.44 -26.24
C GLY A 215 -10.89 -14.65 -27.10
N SER A 216 -11.21 -14.57 -28.39
CA SER A 216 -10.94 -15.63 -29.37
C SER A 216 -9.46 -16.01 -29.49
N GLY A 217 -8.54 -15.11 -29.19
CA GLY A 217 -7.09 -15.35 -29.24
C GLY A 217 -6.46 -15.85 -27.94
N GLY A 218 -7.20 -15.83 -26.82
CA GLY A 218 -6.69 -16.21 -25.51
C GLY A 218 -7.00 -15.17 -24.40
N PRO A 219 -6.42 -15.35 -23.20
CA PRO A 219 -6.65 -14.45 -22.08
C PRO A 219 -6.27 -13.01 -22.41
N ALA A 220 -7.14 -12.05 -22.15
CA ALA A 220 -6.91 -10.62 -22.34
C ALA A 220 -6.91 -9.84 -21.01
N VAL A 221 -7.54 -10.42 -19.99
CA VAL A 221 -7.53 -9.92 -18.61
C VAL A 221 -7.15 -11.08 -17.69
N ALA A 222 -6.15 -10.87 -16.84
CA ALA A 222 -5.71 -11.86 -15.87
C ALA A 222 -5.48 -11.20 -14.51
N VAL A 223 -5.77 -11.94 -13.44
CA VAL A 223 -5.54 -11.52 -12.05
C VAL A 223 -4.64 -12.51 -11.34
N GLU A 224 -3.82 -12.01 -10.42
CA GLU A 224 -3.01 -12.83 -9.54
C GLU A 224 -2.98 -12.23 -8.14
N THR A 225 -3.23 -13.09 -7.15
CA THR A 225 -2.99 -12.80 -5.74
C THR A 225 -1.58 -13.27 -5.41
N LEU A 226 -0.71 -12.34 -5.01
CA LEU A 226 0.65 -12.65 -4.63
C LEU A 226 0.68 -13.36 -3.27
N PRO A 227 1.59 -14.31 -3.07
CA PRO A 227 1.67 -15.03 -1.80
C PRO A 227 1.95 -14.05 -0.65
N ASP A 228 1.33 -14.31 0.50
CA ASP A 228 1.63 -13.58 1.73
C ASP A 228 3.11 -13.73 2.06
N VAL A 229 3.83 -12.61 2.10
CA VAL A 229 5.16 -12.58 2.71
C VAL A 229 4.91 -12.57 4.21
N ALA A 230 4.93 -13.75 4.84
CA ALA A 230 4.85 -13.85 6.29
C ALA A 230 5.87 -12.87 6.91
N PRO A 231 5.48 -12.04 7.88
CA PRO A 231 6.43 -11.17 8.55
C PRO A 231 7.58 -12.03 9.06
N VAL A 232 8.81 -11.66 8.73
CA VAL A 232 9.99 -12.36 9.26
C VAL A 232 9.88 -12.30 10.78
N GLY A 233 9.61 -13.43 11.41
CA GLY A 233 9.50 -13.51 12.86
C GLY A 233 10.76 -12.92 13.46
N LEU A 234 10.63 -11.95 14.37
CA LEU A 234 11.77 -11.42 15.10
C LEU A 234 12.56 -12.61 15.67
N PRO A 235 13.90 -12.66 15.53
CA PRO A 235 14.69 -13.73 16.12
C PRO A 235 14.33 -13.82 17.60
N GLY A 236 13.94 -15.02 18.06
CA GLY A 236 13.32 -15.26 19.37
C GLY A 236 14.14 -14.80 20.59
N GLY A 237 15.34 -14.26 20.40
CA GLY A 237 16.19 -13.66 21.44
C GLY A 237 15.96 -12.16 21.71
N LEU A 238 15.31 -11.39 20.82
CA LEU A 238 15.08 -9.96 21.03
C LEU A 238 14.17 -9.61 22.23
N PRO A 239 13.04 -10.29 22.47
CA PRO A 239 12.24 -10.04 23.68
C PRO A 239 12.99 -10.42 24.97
N LEU A 240 13.88 -11.42 24.92
CA LEU A 240 14.73 -11.80 26.05
C LEU A 240 15.81 -10.76 26.35
N ALA A 241 16.42 -10.15 25.31
CA ALA A 241 17.41 -9.10 25.47
C ALA A 241 16.80 -7.80 26.05
N ALA A 242 15.61 -7.41 25.59
CA ALA A 242 14.87 -6.27 26.13
C ALA A 242 14.43 -6.52 27.59
N GLY A 243 13.97 -7.72 27.90
CA GLY A 243 13.64 -8.14 29.27
C GLY A 243 14.85 -8.13 30.20
N ALA A 244 16.00 -8.64 29.74
CA ALA A 244 17.24 -8.67 30.51
C ALA A 244 17.79 -7.25 30.78
N LEU A 245 17.74 -6.35 29.79
CA LEU A 245 18.13 -4.95 29.95
C LEU A 245 17.20 -4.20 30.91
N GLY A 246 15.88 -4.43 30.84
CA GLY A 246 14.91 -3.88 31.78
C GLY A 246 15.17 -4.36 33.22
N LEU A 247 15.49 -5.64 33.40
CA LEU A 247 15.80 -6.22 34.71
C LEU A 247 17.12 -5.68 35.28
N LEU A 248 18.15 -5.52 34.44
CA LEU A 248 19.45 -4.96 34.83
C LEU A 248 19.34 -3.48 35.23
N LEU A 249 18.56 -2.67 34.50
CA LEU A 249 18.28 -1.28 34.85
C LEU A 249 17.51 -1.17 36.18
N ALA A 250 16.51 -2.03 36.39
CA ALA A 250 15.76 -2.06 37.65
C ALA A 250 16.66 -2.47 38.84
N LEU A 251 17.54 -3.46 38.66
CA LEU A 251 18.50 -3.90 39.68
C LEU A 251 19.57 -2.84 39.97
N TRP A 252 20.05 -2.13 38.96
CA TRP A 252 21.02 -1.04 39.11
C TRP A 252 20.44 0.15 39.87
N GLN A 253 19.21 0.56 39.54
CA GLN A 253 18.49 1.61 40.28
C GLN A 253 18.24 1.23 41.75
N ARG A 254 18.01 -0.06 42.05
CA ARG A 254 17.81 -0.55 43.42
C ARG A 254 19.10 -0.58 44.25
N ARG A 255 20.27 -0.75 43.60
CA ARG A 255 21.58 -0.69 44.27
C ARG A 255 22.05 0.74 44.54
N GLY A 256 21.73 1.70 43.67
CA GLY A 256 22.08 3.11 43.86
C GLY A 256 21.43 3.76 45.09
N THR A 257 20.31 3.23 45.58
CA THR A 257 19.62 3.73 46.78
C THR A 257 20.11 3.14 48.10
N GLY A 258 20.99 2.13 48.08
CA GLY A 258 21.48 1.43 49.27
C GLY A 258 22.77 1.98 49.88
N ALA A 259 23.56 2.76 49.12
CA ALA A 259 24.89 3.22 49.56
C ALA A 259 24.88 4.54 50.37
N ALA A 260 23.72 5.12 50.67
CA ALA A 260 23.60 6.37 51.43
C ALA A 260 23.27 6.17 52.92
N ARG A 261 23.45 4.96 53.46
CA ARG A 261 23.33 4.65 54.89
C ARG A 261 24.43 3.69 55.35
N ALA A 262 25.63 4.23 55.51
CA ALA A 262 26.65 3.74 56.43
C ALA A 262 27.39 4.97 56.96
#